data_AF-A0A6J1WAV7-F1
#
_entry.id   AF-A0A6J1WAV7-F1
#
_cell.length_a   1.000
_cell.length_b   1.000
_cell.length_c   1.000
_cell.angle_alpha   90.00
_cell.angle_beta   90.00
_cell.angle_gamma   90.00
#
_symmetry.space_group_name_H-M   'P 1'
#
loop_
_entity.id
_entity.type
_entity.pdbx_description
1 polymer ?
#
loop_
_entity_poly.entity_id
_entity_poly.type
_entity_poly.pdbx_seq_one_letter_code
_entity_poly.pdbx_strand_id
1 'polypeptide(L)'
;SHQVLAQLLDTLLVIGKKLQENPAVRGHLVDVACKHLTDSSHGVRNKCLLLIGCLGTVEKAGGLKEVDRQSPKDVQKIIGDHFSDQDPRVRSAAIKAMLQLHERGLKLQQAIYNQVRIVSDITLAKGSNI
;
A
#
# COMPACT_ATOMS: atom_id res chain seq x y z
N SER A 1 12.90 17.77 -5.74
CA SER A 1 11.67 18.39 -5.20
C SER A 1 10.67 17.29 -4.84
N HIS A 2 10.10 17.31 -3.63
CA HIS A 2 9.15 16.29 -3.18
C HIS A 2 7.83 16.28 -3.97
N GLN A 3 7.39 17.44 -4.47
CA GLN A 3 6.17 17.53 -5.28
C GLN A 3 6.33 16.77 -6.60
N VAL A 4 7.46 16.94 -7.28
CA VAL A 4 7.76 16.21 -8.53
C VAL A 4 7.85 14.72 -8.27
N LEU A 5 8.53 14.30 -7.19
CA LEU A 5 8.63 12.88 -6.86
C LEU A 5 7.26 12.27 -6.55
N ALA A 6 6.41 12.95 -5.78
CA ALA A 6 5.06 12.50 -5.50
C ALA A 6 4.22 12.40 -6.79
N GLN A 7 4.36 13.35 -7.72
CA GLN A 7 3.67 13.31 -9.01
C GLN A 7 4.16 12.16 -9.91
N LEU A 8 5.47 11.88 -9.90
CA LEU A 8 6.04 10.75 -10.62
C LEU A 8 5.52 9.43 -10.07
N LEU A 9 5.51 9.25 -8.74
CA LEU A 9 4.94 8.06 -8.10
C LEU A 9 3.44 7.88 -8.41
N ASP A 10 2.69 8.97 -8.49
CA ASP A 10 1.28 8.92 -8.87
C ASP A 10 1.09 8.50 -10.34
N THR A 11 1.92 9.05 -11.24
CA THR A 11 1.93 8.66 -12.65
C THR A 11 2.28 7.17 -12.79
N LEU A 12 3.30 6.70 -12.07
CA LEU A 12 3.69 5.29 -12.03
C LEU A 12 2.55 4.39 -11.51
N LEU A 13 1.79 4.85 -10.51
CA LEU A 13 0.61 4.13 -10.02
C LEU A 13 -0.47 4.00 -11.11
N VAL A 14 -0.78 5.09 -11.81
CA VAL A 14 -1.76 5.09 -12.91
C VAL A 14 -1.34 4.11 -14.01
N ILE A 15 -0.07 4.14 -14.43
CA ILE A 15 0.47 3.22 -15.43
C ILE A 15 0.48 1.78 -14.91
N GLY A 16 0.95 1.55 -13.68
CA GLY A 16 1.01 0.24 -13.06
C GLY A 16 -0.35 -0.44 -12.94
N LYS A 17 -1.43 0.32 -12.73
CA LYS A 17 -2.81 -0.19 -12.77
C LYS A 17 -3.23 -0.72 -14.14
N LYS A 18 -2.66 -0.20 -15.22
CA LYS A 18 -2.91 -0.69 -16.59
C LYS A 18 -2.04 -1.89 -16.97
N LEU A 19 -0.98 -2.16 -16.21
CA LEU A 19 0.00 -3.22 -16.46
C LEU A 19 -0.01 -4.29 -15.35
N GLN A 20 -1.15 -4.48 -14.67
CA GLN A 20 -1.24 -5.39 -13.51
C GLN A 20 -1.00 -6.87 -13.85
N GLU A 21 -1.16 -7.24 -15.11
CA GLU A 21 -0.90 -8.60 -15.61
C GLU A 21 0.59 -8.89 -15.77
N ASN A 22 1.45 -7.86 -15.73
CA ASN A 22 2.90 -8.03 -15.83
C ASN A 22 3.54 -8.07 -14.43
N PRO A 23 3.89 -9.26 -13.89
CA PRO A 23 4.44 -9.39 -12.55
C PRO A 23 5.82 -8.73 -12.41
N ALA A 24 6.62 -8.68 -13.48
CA ALA A 24 7.95 -8.06 -13.45
C ALA A 24 7.86 -6.53 -13.29
N VAL A 25 6.91 -5.90 -14.01
CA VAL A 25 6.62 -4.46 -13.88
C VAL A 25 6.06 -4.15 -12.50
N ARG A 26 5.08 -4.93 -12.02
CA ARG A 26 4.54 -4.77 -10.67
C ARG A 26 5.61 -4.83 -9.58
N GLY A 27 6.47 -5.83 -9.64
CA GLY A 27 7.59 -5.98 -8.70
C GLY A 27 8.49 -4.74 -8.69
N HIS A 28 8.95 -4.29 -9.85
CA HIS A 28 9.79 -3.09 -9.95
C HIS A 28 9.12 -1.83 -9.41
N LEU A 29 7.83 -1.63 -9.69
CA LEU A 29 7.10 -0.46 -9.19
C LEU A 29 6.96 -0.49 -7.66
N VAL A 30 6.74 -1.68 -7.08
CA VAL A 30 6.72 -1.87 -5.63
C VAL A 30 8.09 -1.61 -5.01
N ASP A 31 9.18 -2.12 -5.63
CA ASP A 31 10.55 -1.87 -5.16
C ASP A 31 10.89 -0.37 -5.16
N VAL A 32 10.50 0.36 -6.21
CA VAL A 32 10.66 1.82 -6.30
C VAL A 32 9.90 2.50 -5.17
N ALA A 33 8.63 2.14 -4.93
CA ALA A 33 7.86 2.72 -3.83
C ALA A 33 8.49 2.44 -2.46
N CYS A 34 9.00 1.23 -2.22
CA CYS A 34 9.64 0.86 -0.96
C CYS A 34 10.86 1.73 -0.63
N LYS A 35 11.67 2.08 -1.64
CA LYS A 35 12.86 2.96 -1.47
C LYS A 35 12.52 4.36 -0.98
N HIS A 36 11.28 4.81 -1.15
CA HIS A 36 10.84 6.17 -0.82
C HIS A 36 9.87 6.23 0.37
N LEU A 37 9.64 5.12 1.08
CA LEU A 37 8.75 5.08 2.25
C LEU A 37 9.25 5.89 3.45
N THR A 38 10.56 6.17 3.54
CA THR A 38 11.15 6.97 4.61
C THR A 38 11.37 8.43 4.22
N ASP A 39 10.81 8.87 3.09
CA ASP A 39 10.93 10.26 2.62
C ASP A 39 10.32 11.23 3.64
N SER A 40 10.96 12.39 3.83
CA SER A 40 10.52 13.42 4.78
C SER A 40 9.14 13.99 4.42
N SER A 41 8.76 13.99 3.14
CA SER A 41 7.45 14.43 2.68
C SER A 41 6.39 13.35 2.86
N HIS A 42 5.36 13.68 3.64
CA HIS A 42 4.15 12.86 3.76
C HIS A 42 3.48 12.59 2.40
N GLY A 43 3.61 13.52 1.43
CA GLY A 43 3.06 13.36 0.09
C GLY A 43 3.73 12.21 -0.67
N VAL A 44 5.04 12.04 -0.52
CA VAL A 44 5.81 10.94 -1.13
C VAL A 44 5.43 9.63 -0.46
N ARG A 45 5.47 9.55 0.88
CA ARG A 45 5.07 8.36 1.65
C ARG A 45 3.64 7.91 1.31
N ASN A 46 2.70 8.85 1.21
CA ASN A 46 1.32 8.59 0.79
C ASN A 46 1.26 7.88 -0.57
N LYS A 47 1.96 8.42 -1.58
CA LYS A 47 1.92 7.84 -2.93
C LYS A 47 2.58 6.47 -2.98
N CYS A 48 3.65 6.25 -2.21
CA CYS A 48 4.26 4.92 -2.06
C CYS A 48 3.27 3.90 -1.47
N LEU A 49 2.58 4.23 -0.38
CA LEU A 49 1.62 3.33 0.26
C LEU A 49 0.46 2.98 -0.68
N LEU A 50 -0.10 3.97 -1.40
CA LEU A 50 -1.15 3.73 -2.38
C LEU A 50 -0.69 2.81 -3.52
N LEU A 51 0.55 3.00 -3.99
CA LEU A 51 1.14 2.18 -5.03
C LEU A 51 1.31 0.74 -4.56
N ILE A 52 1.89 0.53 -3.38
CA ILE A 52 2.09 -0.80 -2.78
C ILE A 52 0.74 -1.49 -2.54
N GLY A 53 -0.26 -0.78 -2.03
CA GLY A 53 -1.60 -1.34 -1.83
C GLY A 53 -2.27 -1.80 -3.14
N CYS A 54 -2.04 -1.07 -4.24
CA CYS A 54 -2.62 -1.39 -5.54
C CYS A 54 -1.86 -2.48 -6.31
N LEU A 55 -0.53 -2.57 -6.18
CA LEU A 55 0.31 -3.41 -7.03
C LEU A 55 1.01 -4.57 -6.29
N GLY A 56 1.06 -4.50 -4.95
CA GLY A 56 1.65 -5.51 -4.08
C GLY A 56 1.05 -6.89 -4.30
N THR A 57 1.87 -7.92 -4.10
CA THR A 57 1.50 -9.33 -4.33
C THR A 57 0.51 -9.82 -3.28
N VAL A 58 -0.55 -10.50 -3.72
CA VAL A 58 -1.63 -11.01 -2.84
C VAL A 58 -1.67 -12.54 -2.73
N GLU A 59 -0.97 -13.26 -3.61
CA GLU A 59 -0.99 -14.73 -3.65
C GLU A 59 -0.10 -15.36 -2.58
N LYS A 60 -0.55 -16.46 -1.95
CA LYS A 60 0.31 -17.26 -1.08
C LYS A 60 1.53 -17.73 -1.87
N ALA A 61 2.72 -17.55 -1.30
CA ALA A 61 3.96 -18.19 -1.71
C ALA A 61 3.77 -19.73 -1.76
N GLY A 62 3.27 -20.23 -2.87
CA GLY A 62 2.79 -21.60 -3.04
C GLY A 62 2.59 -21.89 -4.52
N GLY A 63 3.62 -21.65 -5.32
CA GLY A 63 3.62 -21.90 -6.75
C GLY A 63 4.81 -21.23 -7.42
N LEU A 64 5.87 -22.01 -7.60
CA LEU A 64 7.12 -21.69 -8.30
C LEU A 64 8.13 -20.80 -7.55
N LYS A 65 9.31 -21.39 -7.34
CA LYS A 65 10.54 -20.74 -6.91
C LYS A 65 10.93 -19.70 -7.95
N GLU A 66 10.58 -18.44 -7.75
CA GLU A 66 11.11 -17.35 -8.56
C GLU A 66 11.69 -16.28 -7.62
N VAL A 67 13.01 -16.37 -7.47
CA VAL A 67 13.99 -15.31 -7.18
C VAL A 67 13.48 -14.15 -6.33
N ASP A 68 13.75 -14.21 -5.02
CA ASP A 68 14.08 -13.09 -4.12
C ASP A 68 13.14 -11.86 -4.06
N ARG A 69 11.92 -11.96 -4.61
CA ARG A 69 10.98 -10.84 -4.67
C ARG A 69 9.94 -10.96 -3.56
N GLN A 70 9.84 -9.87 -2.78
CA GLN A 70 9.07 -9.69 -1.54
C GLN A 70 7.81 -10.56 -1.44
N SER A 71 7.73 -11.30 -0.34
CA SER A 71 6.57 -12.11 -0.04
C SER A 71 5.36 -11.23 0.33
N PRO A 72 4.12 -11.72 0.18
CA PRO A 72 2.93 -11.00 0.66
C PRO A 72 2.96 -10.65 2.15
N LYS A 73 3.71 -11.43 2.95
CA LYS A 73 3.92 -11.13 4.38
C LYS A 73 4.77 -9.88 4.57
N ASP A 74 5.72 -9.62 3.67
CA ASP A 74 6.53 -8.42 3.68
C ASP A 74 5.70 -7.19 3.33
N VAL A 75 4.78 -7.31 2.35
CA VAL A 75 3.88 -6.22 1.96
C VAL A 75 2.94 -5.80 3.10
N GLN A 76 2.33 -6.76 3.81
CA GLN A 76 1.47 -6.44 4.96
C GLN A 76 2.26 -5.75 6.07
N LYS A 77 3.47 -6.25 6.37
CA LYS A 77 4.33 -5.65 7.39
C LYS A 77 4.71 -4.22 7.01
N ILE A 78 5.16 -4.01 5.77
CA ILE A 78 5.56 -2.68 5.27
C ILE A 78 4.44 -1.66 5.43
N ILE A 79 3.21 -2.01 5.04
CA ILE A 79 2.06 -1.10 5.20
C ILE A 79 1.71 -0.93 6.69
N GLY A 80 1.72 -2.02 7.47
CA GLY A 80 1.39 -2.01 8.89
C GLY A 80 2.31 -1.13 9.73
N ASP A 81 3.60 -1.08 9.39
CA ASP A 81 4.60 -0.23 10.04
C ASP A 81 4.24 1.29 9.92
N HIS A 82 3.37 1.67 8.98
CA HIS A 82 2.92 3.05 8.76
C HIS A 82 1.58 3.39 9.43
N PHE A 83 0.95 2.47 10.16
CA PHE A 83 -0.28 2.77 10.92
C PHE A 83 -0.07 3.73 12.08
N SER A 84 1.16 3.85 12.57
CA SER A 84 1.58 4.81 13.60
C SER A 84 2.45 5.96 13.05
N ASP A 85 2.38 6.24 11.74
CA ASP A 85 3.09 7.39 11.16
C ASP A 85 2.66 8.69 11.86
N GLN A 86 3.59 9.62 12.02
CA GLN A 86 3.36 10.90 12.69
C GLN A 86 2.29 11.73 11.94
N ASP A 87 2.25 11.64 10.60
CA ASP A 87 1.29 12.36 9.78
C ASP A 87 -0.04 11.58 9.64
N PRO A 88 -1.19 12.16 10.03
CA PRO A 88 -2.50 11.51 9.92
C PRO A 88 -2.88 11.10 8.49
N ARG A 89 -2.37 11.80 7.48
CA ARG A 89 -2.65 11.49 6.07
C ARG A 89 -1.93 10.21 5.65
N VAL A 90 -0.73 9.96 6.18
CA VAL A 90 0.04 8.73 5.95
C VAL A 90 -0.60 7.55 6.63
N ARG A 91 -1.06 7.71 7.87
CA ARG A 91 -1.86 6.69 8.56
C ARG A 91 -3.10 6.30 7.75
N SER A 92 -3.82 7.30 7.22
CA SER A 92 -5.00 7.07 6.38
C SER A 92 -4.64 6.35 5.07
N ALA A 93 -3.53 6.70 4.43
CA ALA A 93 -3.06 6.04 3.21
C ALA A 93 -2.67 4.58 3.45
N ALA A 94 -2.00 4.28 4.57
CA ALA A 94 -1.65 2.93 4.97
C ALA A 94 -2.89 2.05 5.15
N ILE A 95 -3.92 2.57 5.84
CA ILE A 95 -5.18 1.84 6.07
C ILE A 95 -5.90 1.57 4.76
N LYS A 96 -5.98 2.58 3.87
CA LYS A 96 -6.54 2.41 2.51
C LYS A 96 -5.77 1.37 1.70
N ALA A 97 -4.43 1.38 1.79
CA ALA A 97 -3.58 0.40 1.11
C ALA A 97 -3.82 -1.03 1.62
N MET A 98 -3.97 -1.20 2.94
CA MET A 98 -4.28 -2.50 3.55
C MET A 98 -5.67 -3.01 3.13
N LEU A 99 -6.68 -2.12 3.13
CA LEU A 99 -8.02 -2.44 2.66
C LEU A 99 -7.99 -2.87 1.19
N GLN A 100 -7.26 -2.13 0.35
CA GLN A 100 -7.12 -2.45 -1.08
C GLN A 100 -6.51 -3.84 -1.31
N LEU A 101 -5.52 -4.25 -0.50
CA LEU A 101 -4.96 -5.60 -0.57
C LEU A 101 -5.98 -6.66 -0.17
N HIS A 102 -6.77 -6.40 0.86
CA HIS A 102 -7.82 -7.30 1.32
C HIS A 102 -8.92 -7.48 0.27
N GLU A 103 -9.40 -6.39 -0.33
CA GLU A 103 -10.38 -6.42 -1.43
C GLU A 103 -9.85 -7.19 -2.66
N ARG A 104 -8.53 -7.23 -2.84
CA ARG A 104 -7.85 -8.03 -3.87
C ARG A 104 -7.61 -9.50 -3.46
N GLY A 105 -8.15 -9.94 -2.33
CA GLY A 105 -8.13 -11.34 -1.89
C GLY A 105 -7.03 -11.70 -0.88
N LEU A 106 -6.24 -10.73 -0.39
CA LEU A 106 -5.24 -10.99 0.64
C LEU A 106 -5.92 -11.22 2.00
N LYS A 107 -5.66 -12.38 2.62
CA LYS A 107 -6.10 -12.63 3.99
C LYS A 107 -5.29 -11.77 4.96
N LEU A 108 -5.97 -10.87 5.67
CA LEU A 108 -5.37 -10.03 6.70
C LEU A 108 -5.08 -10.85 7.96
N GLN A 109 -3.96 -10.55 8.62
CA GLN A 109 -3.70 -11.06 9.96
C GLN A 109 -4.67 -10.43 10.97
N GLN A 110 -5.13 -11.20 11.96
CA GLN A 110 -6.14 -10.76 12.93
C GLN A 110 -5.76 -9.46 13.67
N ALA A 111 -4.47 -9.27 13.98
CA ALA A 111 -3.96 -8.08 14.64
C ALA A 111 -4.14 -6.80 13.79
N ILE A 112 -3.97 -6.92 12.47
CA ILE A 112 -4.13 -5.85 11.49
C ILE A 112 -5.62 -5.53 11.29
N TYR A 113 -6.47 -6.56 11.29
CA TYR A 113 -7.92 -6.42 11.12
C TYR A 113 -8.56 -5.49 12.17
N ASN A 114 -8.16 -5.62 13.44
CA ASN A 114 -8.70 -4.77 14.51
C ASN A 114 -8.36 -3.28 14.31
N GLN A 115 -7.17 -2.97 13.79
CA GLN A 115 -6.74 -1.58 13.55
C GLN A 115 -7.45 -0.98 12.32
N VAL A 116 -7.61 -1.76 11.25
CA VAL A 116 -8.30 -1.32 10.02
C VAL A 116 -9.79 -1.09 10.29
N ARG A 117 -10.45 -2.02 11.02
CA ARG A 117 -11.88 -1.93 11.34
C ARG A 117 -12.25 -0.68 12.12
N ILE A 118 -11.48 -0.32 13.14
CA ILE A 118 -11.75 0.87 13.96
C ILE A 118 -11.77 2.15 13.08
N VAL A 119 -10.90 2.22 12.07
CA VAL A 119 -10.81 3.42 11.22
C VAL A 119 -11.84 3.42 10.08
N SER A 120 -12.21 2.27 9.51
CA SER A 120 -13.31 2.21 8.54
C SER A 120 -14.64 2.62 9.17
N ASP A 121 -14.88 2.20 10.42
CA ASP A 121 -16.11 2.54 11.15
C ASP A 121 -16.18 4.05 11.46
N ILE A 122 -15.05 4.68 11.82
CA ILE A 122 -14.96 6.15 12.01
C ILE A 122 -15.19 6.90 10.68
N THR A 123 -14.74 6.35 9.55
CA THR A 123 -14.89 7.00 8.24
C THR A 123 -16.36 6.97 7.76
N LEU A 124 -17.09 5.88 8.03
CA LEU A 124 -18.52 5.78 7.78
C LEU A 124 -19.35 6.66 8.73
N ALA A 125 -18.95 6.75 10.00
CA ALA A 125 -19.61 7.62 10.98
C ALA A 125 -19.49 9.12 10.62
N LYS A 126 -18.39 9.55 9.98
CA LYS A 126 -18.23 10.93 9.51
C LYS A 126 -18.93 11.24 8.19
N GLY A 127 -19.39 10.23 7.45
CA GLY A 127 -20.19 10.39 6.23
C GLY A 127 -21.71 10.50 6.45
N SER A 128 -22.17 10.37 7.71
CA SER A 128 -23.60 10.37 8.07
C SER A 128 -24.07 11.67 8.74
N ASN A 129 -23.32 12.76 8.60
CA ASN A 129 -23.73 14.08 9.09
C ASN A 129 -23.87 15.05 7.90
N ILE A 130 -24.92 14.80 7.11
CA ILE A 130 -25.53 15.77 6.19
C ILE A 130 -27.03 15.74 6.50
#